data_AF-A0A535GJ86-F1
#
_entry.id   AF-A0A535GJ86-F1
#
_cell.length_a   1.000
_cell.length_b   1.000
_cell.length_c   1.000
_cell.angle_alpha   90.00
_cell.angle_beta   90.00
_cell.angle_gamma   90.00
#
_symmetry.space_group_name_H-M   'P 1'
#
loop_
_entity.id
_entity.type
_entity.pdbx_description
1 polymer ?
#
loop_
_entity_poly.entity_id
_entity_poly.type
_entity_poly.pdbx_seq_one_letter_code
_entity_poly.pdbx_strand_id
1 'polypeptide(L)'
;MECMTTKPYRHAIPPDILALSHERDMLRRKGQYDRADALKRQIEEAGYAIKDNPHGAHLIILPSIEVDGNVFRTSRQLPSLLDEADRCLFSVNILARDSFEQTQRCIQGVLRYAGNYDIEIILVDNASRDELSIWAVALQHSDPRVHVLRVSRAMGEAEARNIGLKQSLGRYILLLDSSVEFTGDVFTPLAKT
;
A
#
# COMPACT_ATOMS: atom_id res chain seq x y z
N MET A 1 -36.22 23.10 3.53
CA MET A 1 -34.75 23.01 3.50
C MET A 1 -34.42 21.54 3.72
N GLU A 2 -34.35 20.78 2.64
CA GLU A 2 -34.20 19.32 2.69
C GLU A 2 -32.76 18.95 3.06
N CYS A 3 -32.63 18.15 4.11
CA CYS A 3 -31.38 17.59 4.59
C CYS A 3 -30.93 16.50 3.61
N MET A 4 -29.97 16.82 2.72
CA MET A 4 -29.29 15.83 1.90
C MET A 4 -28.50 14.88 2.80
N THR A 5 -29.11 13.75 3.11
CA THR A 5 -28.45 12.63 3.78
C THR A 5 -27.54 11.96 2.75
N THR A 6 -26.24 12.25 2.79
CA THR A 6 -25.24 11.56 1.99
C THR A 6 -25.05 10.15 2.59
N LYS A 7 -25.92 9.23 2.16
CA LYS A 7 -25.74 7.80 2.42
C LYS A 7 -24.38 7.40 1.83
N PRO A 8 -23.43 6.85 2.61
CA PRO A 8 -22.15 6.43 2.05
C PRO A 8 -22.42 5.35 0.99
N TYR A 9 -22.10 5.66 -0.26
CA TYR A 9 -22.29 4.76 -1.40
C TYR A 9 -21.31 3.60 -1.25
N ARG A 10 -21.73 2.55 -0.52
CA ARG A 10 -21.00 1.27 -0.51
C ARG A 10 -21.06 0.74 -1.93
N HIS A 11 -19.94 0.75 -2.64
CA HIS A 11 -19.82 0.07 -3.91
C HIS A 11 -20.24 -1.39 -3.70
N ALA A 12 -21.40 -1.74 -4.24
CA ALA A 12 -21.88 -3.11 -4.25
C ALA A 12 -20.94 -3.94 -5.11
N ILE A 13 -20.77 -5.21 -4.76
CA ILE A 13 -19.98 -6.13 -5.57
C ILE A 13 -20.75 -6.36 -6.89
N PRO A 14 -20.07 -6.25 -8.05
CA PRO A 14 -20.69 -6.45 -9.35
C PRO A 14 -21.33 -7.86 -9.52
N PRO A 15 -22.46 -7.98 -10.24
CA PRO A 15 -23.16 -9.27 -10.42
C PRO A 15 -22.33 -10.37 -11.08
N ASP A 16 -21.42 -10.00 -11.98
CA ASP A 16 -20.47 -10.91 -12.64
C ASP A 16 -19.47 -11.50 -11.63
N ILE A 17 -18.93 -10.69 -10.70
CA ILE A 17 -18.05 -11.19 -9.64
C ILE A 17 -18.81 -12.12 -8.68
N LEU A 18 -20.07 -11.80 -8.37
CA LEU A 18 -20.94 -12.69 -7.57
C LEU A 18 -21.16 -14.03 -8.30
N ALA A 19 -21.41 -14.01 -9.60
CA ALA A 19 -21.58 -15.22 -10.41
C ALA A 19 -20.33 -16.09 -10.41
N LEU A 20 -19.13 -15.49 -10.59
CA LEU A 20 -17.85 -16.21 -10.50
C LEU A 20 -17.65 -16.86 -9.13
N SER A 21 -18.00 -16.17 -8.04
CA SER A 21 -17.92 -16.74 -6.69
C SER A 21 -18.86 -17.93 -6.50
N HIS A 22 -20.10 -17.83 -7.00
CA HIS A 22 -21.06 -18.93 -6.96
C HIS A 22 -20.60 -20.15 -7.77
N GLU A 23 -20.06 -19.93 -8.97
CA GLU A 23 -19.52 -21.00 -9.81
C GLU A 23 -18.34 -21.70 -9.13
N ARG A 24 -17.41 -20.93 -8.54
CA ARG A 24 -16.28 -21.45 -7.77
C ARG A 24 -16.74 -22.36 -6.62
N ASP A 25 -17.77 -21.97 -5.88
CA ASP A 25 -18.30 -22.77 -4.78
C ASP A 25 -18.94 -24.08 -5.28
N MET A 26 -19.63 -24.04 -6.42
CA MET A 26 -20.16 -25.24 -7.07
C MET A 26 -19.04 -26.19 -7.53
N LEU A 27 -17.95 -25.65 -8.07
CA LEU A 27 -16.77 -26.45 -8.47
C LEU A 27 -16.09 -27.12 -7.27
N ARG A 28 -15.94 -26.41 -6.15
CA ARG A 28 -15.40 -26.99 -4.90
C ARG A 28 -16.25 -28.14 -4.37
N ARG A 29 -17.58 -27.99 -4.39
CA ARG A 29 -18.52 -29.07 -3.98
C ARG A 29 -18.41 -30.30 -4.88
N LYS A 30 -18.03 -30.12 -6.14
CA LYS A 30 -17.79 -31.19 -7.11
C LYS A 30 -16.36 -31.75 -7.09
N GLY A 31 -15.50 -31.30 -6.17
CA GLY A 31 -14.10 -31.71 -6.07
C GLY A 31 -13.19 -31.18 -7.19
N GLN A 32 -13.65 -30.20 -7.98
CA GLN A 32 -12.91 -29.62 -9.12
C GLN A 32 -12.04 -28.44 -8.65
N TYR A 33 -11.04 -28.72 -7.82
CA TYR A 33 -10.25 -27.68 -7.15
C TYR A 33 -9.43 -26.81 -8.09
N ASP A 34 -8.78 -27.36 -9.12
CA ASP A 34 -7.97 -26.56 -10.06
C ASP A 34 -8.79 -25.46 -10.77
N ARG A 35 -10.02 -25.80 -11.17
CA ARG A 35 -10.94 -24.85 -11.81
C ARG A 35 -11.45 -23.82 -10.79
N ALA A 36 -11.76 -24.27 -9.56
CA ALA A 36 -12.15 -23.37 -8.49
C ALA A 36 -11.04 -22.36 -8.15
N ASP A 37 -9.77 -22.79 -8.18
CA ASP A 37 -8.61 -21.93 -7.90
C ASP A 37 -8.31 -20.99 -9.06
N ALA A 38 -8.59 -21.37 -10.31
CA ALA A 38 -8.57 -20.46 -11.45
C ALA A 38 -9.60 -19.33 -11.29
N LEU A 39 -10.85 -19.66 -10.92
CA LEU A 39 -11.88 -18.64 -10.66
C LEU A 39 -11.54 -17.75 -9.46
N LYS A 40 -10.97 -18.34 -8.39
CA LYS A 40 -10.48 -17.55 -7.25
C LYS A 40 -9.44 -16.52 -7.69
N ARG A 41 -8.47 -16.90 -8.52
CA ARG A 41 -7.46 -15.97 -9.07
C ARG A 41 -8.10 -14.87 -9.91
N GLN A 42 -9.06 -15.19 -10.75
CA GLN A 42 -9.79 -14.20 -11.56
C GLN A 42 -10.52 -13.17 -10.70
N ILE A 43 -11.15 -13.61 -9.60
CA ILE A 43 -11.82 -12.74 -8.63
C ILE A 43 -10.79 -11.83 -7.92
N GLU A 44 -9.65 -12.37 -7.52
CA GLU A 44 -8.53 -11.62 -6.93
C GLU A 44 -7.97 -10.56 -7.89
N GLU A 45 -7.75 -10.91 -9.15
CA GLU A 45 -7.27 -10.00 -10.19
C GLU A 45 -8.25 -8.85 -10.50
N ALA A 46 -9.55 -9.11 -10.32
CA ALA A 46 -10.59 -8.08 -10.41
C ALA A 46 -10.63 -7.14 -9.19
N GLY A 47 -9.86 -7.43 -8.13
CA GLY A 47 -9.78 -6.62 -6.92
C GLY A 47 -10.74 -7.06 -5.81
N TYR A 48 -11.10 -8.35 -5.77
CA TYR A 48 -11.98 -8.92 -4.75
C TYR A 48 -11.35 -10.15 -4.11
N ALA A 49 -11.59 -10.39 -2.83
CA ALA A 49 -11.15 -11.62 -2.17
C ALA A 49 -12.35 -12.39 -1.61
N ILE A 50 -12.24 -13.71 -1.64
CA ILE A 50 -13.22 -14.61 -1.04
C ILE A 50 -12.79 -14.88 0.40
N LYS A 51 -13.66 -14.58 1.36
CA LYS A 51 -13.51 -14.93 2.77
C LYS A 51 -14.55 -16.00 3.13
N ASP A 52 -14.07 -17.21 3.37
CA ASP A 52 -14.92 -18.31 3.81
C ASP A 52 -15.34 -18.07 5.28
N ASN A 53 -16.62 -18.28 5.59
CA ASN A 53 -17.14 -18.31 6.95
C ASN A 53 -18.11 -19.50 7.14
N PRO A 54 -18.54 -19.85 8.37
CA PRO A 54 -19.45 -20.96 8.62
C PRO A 54 -20.82 -20.88 7.90
N HIS A 55 -21.22 -19.68 7.46
CA HIS A 55 -22.47 -19.40 6.75
C HIS A 55 -22.29 -19.27 5.24
N GLY A 56 -21.07 -19.38 4.71
CA GLY A 56 -20.75 -19.30 3.29
C GLY A 56 -19.53 -18.44 2.98
N ALA A 57 -19.13 -18.44 1.71
CA ALA A 57 -18.12 -17.52 1.20
C ALA A 57 -18.73 -16.12 1.03
N HIS A 58 -18.05 -15.09 1.53
CA HIS A 58 -18.39 -13.70 1.25
C HIS A 58 -17.22 -12.99 0.57
N LEU A 59 -17.55 -12.12 -0.37
CA LEU A 59 -16.57 -11.33 -1.09
C LEU A 59 -16.23 -10.05 -0.32
N ILE A 60 -14.96 -9.69 -0.32
CA ILE A 60 -14.43 -8.42 0.20
C ILE A 60 -13.73 -7.67 -0.93
N ILE A 61 -13.75 -6.34 -0.87
CA ILE A 61 -13.02 -5.48 -1.82
C ILE A 61 -11.57 -5.39 -1.35
N LEU A 62 -10.63 -5.73 -2.22
CA LEU A 62 -9.20 -5.59 -1.97
C LEU A 62 -8.75 -4.12 -2.07
N PRO A 63 -7.71 -3.73 -1.33
CA PRO A 63 -7.13 -2.40 -1.44
C PRO A 63 -6.43 -2.21 -2.78
N SER A 64 -6.78 -1.13 -3.49
CA SER A 64 -6.00 -0.65 -4.63
C SER A 64 -4.85 0.22 -4.16
N ILE A 65 -3.77 0.27 -4.93
CA ILE A 65 -2.56 1.06 -4.65
C ILE A 65 -2.39 2.07 -5.78
N GLU A 66 -2.20 3.33 -5.43
CA GLU A 66 -1.89 4.44 -6.34
C GLU A 66 -0.41 4.79 -6.19
N VAL A 67 0.32 4.78 -7.31
CA VAL A 67 1.74 5.16 -7.39
C VAL A 67 1.94 5.99 -8.65
N ASP A 68 2.43 7.22 -8.51
CA ASP A 68 2.70 8.15 -9.62
C ASP A 68 1.52 8.29 -10.60
N GLY A 69 0.29 8.36 -10.06
CA GLY A 69 -0.95 8.49 -10.83
C GLY A 69 -1.47 7.19 -11.45
N ASN A 70 -0.74 6.07 -11.34
CA ASN A 70 -1.18 4.76 -11.78
C ASN A 70 -1.88 4.01 -10.65
N VAL A 71 -3.02 3.38 -10.94
CA VAL A 71 -3.80 2.61 -9.96
C VAL A 71 -3.70 1.11 -10.25
N PHE A 72 -3.16 0.36 -9.28
CA PHE A 72 -3.07 -1.10 -9.28
C PHE A 72 -4.16 -1.69 -8.40
N ARG A 73 -4.87 -2.72 -8.86
CA ARG A 73 -6.02 -3.27 -8.10
C ARG A 73 -5.59 -4.11 -6.91
N THR A 74 -4.38 -4.64 -6.94
CA THR A 74 -3.83 -5.49 -5.87
C THR A 74 -2.32 -5.27 -5.72
N SER A 75 -1.78 -5.61 -4.55
CA SER A 75 -0.34 -5.63 -4.29
C SER A 75 0.44 -6.55 -5.21
N ARG A 76 -0.18 -7.59 -5.78
CA ARG A 76 0.45 -8.50 -6.75
C ARG A 76 0.66 -7.83 -8.11
N GLN A 77 -0.25 -6.94 -8.52
CA GLN A 77 -0.16 -6.23 -9.80
C GLN A 77 0.84 -5.07 -9.77
N LEU A 78 1.19 -4.56 -8.59
CA LEU A 78 2.22 -3.56 -8.43
C LEU A 78 3.58 -4.13 -8.88
N PRO A 79 4.25 -3.52 -9.88
CA PRO A 79 5.59 -3.93 -10.31
C PRO A 79 6.58 -3.96 -9.14
N SER A 80 7.56 -4.85 -9.21
CA SER A 80 8.66 -4.88 -8.25
C SER A 80 9.89 -4.31 -8.92
N LEU A 81 10.52 -3.34 -8.26
CA LEU A 81 11.77 -2.70 -8.65
C LEU A 81 12.98 -3.27 -7.89
N LEU A 82 12.76 -4.25 -7.00
CA LEU A 82 13.81 -4.87 -6.20
C LEU A 82 14.92 -5.56 -7.01
N ASP A 83 14.64 -5.96 -8.26
CA ASP A 83 15.63 -6.57 -9.15
C ASP A 83 16.28 -5.54 -10.09
N GLU A 84 15.86 -4.27 -10.03
CA GLU A 84 16.48 -3.17 -10.79
C GLU A 84 17.78 -2.71 -10.13
N ALA A 85 18.63 -2.02 -10.88
CA ALA A 85 19.86 -1.46 -10.33
C ALA A 85 19.58 -0.35 -9.30
N ASP A 86 20.34 -0.35 -8.22
CA ASP A 86 20.30 0.69 -7.19
C ASP A 86 20.44 2.10 -7.81
N ARG A 87 19.57 3.03 -7.42
CA ARG A 87 19.58 4.43 -7.85
C ARG A 87 19.94 5.43 -6.77
N CYS A 88 19.86 5.01 -5.51
CA CYS A 88 20.29 5.79 -4.35
C CYS A 88 20.96 4.88 -3.33
N LEU A 89 21.55 5.46 -2.27
CA LEU A 89 22.19 4.65 -1.23
C LEU A 89 21.17 4.09 -0.25
N PHE A 90 20.15 4.88 0.12
CA PHE A 90 19.13 4.47 1.09
C PHE A 90 17.71 4.71 0.57
N SER A 91 16.87 3.67 0.58
CA SER A 91 15.41 3.81 0.56
C SER A 91 14.89 3.84 1.98
N VAL A 92 14.25 4.94 2.36
CA VAL A 92 13.61 5.06 3.68
C VAL A 92 12.12 4.77 3.52
N ASN A 93 11.71 3.57 3.92
CA ASN A 93 10.34 3.11 3.83
C ASN A 93 9.58 3.47 5.11
N ILE A 94 8.56 4.31 4.99
CA ILE A 94 7.75 4.79 6.11
C ILE A 94 6.32 4.35 5.86
N LEU A 95 5.77 3.58 6.79
CA LEU A 95 4.36 3.21 6.82
C LEU A 95 3.61 4.16 7.76
N ALA A 96 2.54 4.79 7.27
CA ALA A 96 1.74 5.71 8.06
C ALA A 96 0.25 5.50 7.86
N ARG A 97 -0.53 5.78 8.91
CA ARG A 97 -1.99 5.80 8.87
C ARG A 97 -2.53 6.70 9.96
N ASP A 98 -3.31 7.72 9.58
CA ASP A 98 -3.98 8.60 10.54
C ASP A 98 -3.00 9.17 11.61
N SER A 99 -1.77 9.47 11.18
CA SER A 99 -0.62 9.82 12.03
C SER A 99 0.16 11.02 11.50
N PHE A 100 -0.55 12.04 10.99
CA PHE A 100 0.05 13.17 10.29
C PHE A 100 1.25 13.80 11.01
N GLU A 101 1.09 14.23 12.27
CA GLU A 101 2.14 14.95 12.98
C GLU A 101 3.42 14.12 13.19
N GLN A 102 3.25 12.84 13.55
CA GLN A 102 4.37 11.91 13.76
C GLN A 102 5.10 11.69 12.43
N THR A 103 4.34 11.41 11.37
CA THR A 103 4.88 11.15 10.03
C THR A 103 5.65 12.35 9.50
N GLN A 104 5.10 13.55 9.68
CA GLN A 104 5.77 14.79 9.32
C GLN A 104 7.10 14.95 10.05
N ARG A 105 7.14 14.73 11.37
CA ARG A 105 8.40 14.81 12.14
C ARG A 105 9.41 13.74 11.71
N CYS A 106 8.96 12.51 11.47
CA CYS A 106 9.81 11.42 11.01
C CYS A 106 10.47 11.76 9.67
N ILE A 107 9.69 12.17 8.67
CA ILE A 107 10.19 12.54 7.35
C ILE A 107 11.12 13.76 7.42
N GLN A 108 10.75 14.81 8.17
CA GLN A 108 11.63 15.97 8.37
C GLN A 108 12.95 15.58 9.02
N GLY A 109 12.93 14.65 9.98
CA GLY A 109 14.12 14.06 10.58
C GLY A 109 15.00 13.36 9.56
N VAL A 110 14.42 12.46 8.75
CA VAL A 110 15.13 11.78 7.65
C VAL A 110 15.80 12.79 6.74
N LEU A 111 15.06 13.76 6.21
CA LEU A 111 15.57 14.76 5.27
C LEU A 111 16.66 15.65 5.90
N ARG A 112 16.55 15.93 7.20
CA ARG A 112 17.54 16.73 7.96
C ARG A 112 18.84 15.97 8.21
N TYR A 113 18.75 14.71 8.61
CA TYR A 113 19.91 13.92 9.06
C TYR A 113 20.55 13.07 7.96
N ALA A 114 19.93 12.95 6.79
CA ALA A 114 20.53 12.28 5.63
C ALA A 114 21.83 12.96 5.13
N GLY A 115 22.05 14.25 5.45
CA GLY A 115 23.27 14.96 5.07
C GLY A 115 23.46 14.96 3.55
N ASN A 116 24.59 14.42 3.09
CA ASN A 116 24.94 14.31 1.66
C ASN A 116 24.66 12.93 1.08
N TYR A 117 24.08 12.01 1.84
CA TYR A 117 23.73 10.70 1.30
C TYR A 117 22.58 10.84 0.31
N ASP A 118 22.70 10.10 -0.79
CA ASP A 118 21.62 9.99 -1.76
C ASP A 118 20.53 9.08 -1.19
N ILE A 119 19.34 9.63 -1.03
CA ILE A 119 18.21 8.96 -0.39
C ILE A 119 16.94 9.15 -1.20
N GLU A 120 16.06 8.18 -1.07
CA GLU A 120 14.64 8.32 -1.38
C GLU A 120 13.81 7.97 -0.14
N ILE A 121 12.60 8.54 -0.08
CA ILE A 121 11.61 8.24 0.95
C ILE A 121 10.41 7.61 0.25
N ILE A 122 10.10 6.38 0.61
CA ILE A 122 8.90 5.68 0.16
C ILE A 122 7.87 5.75 1.28
N LEU A 123 6.95 6.71 1.20
CA LEU A 123 5.85 6.87 2.15
C LEU A 123 4.65 6.05 1.70
N VAL A 124 4.27 5.05 2.49
CA VAL A 124 3.04 4.28 2.30
C VAL A 124 1.94 4.88 3.17
N ASP A 125 1.03 5.63 2.55
CA ASP A 125 -0.20 6.12 3.19
C ASP A 125 -1.27 5.01 3.18
N ASN A 126 -1.45 4.35 4.33
CA ASN A 126 -2.30 3.18 4.51
C ASN A 126 -3.79 3.50 4.68
N ALA A 127 -4.32 4.31 3.75
CA ALA A 127 -5.70 4.80 3.70
C ALA A 127 -6.06 5.74 4.86
N SER A 128 -5.20 6.74 5.10
CA SER A 128 -5.46 7.78 6.08
C SER A 128 -6.68 8.62 5.74
N ARG A 129 -7.27 9.20 6.78
CA ARG A 129 -8.46 10.06 6.75
C ARG A 129 -8.20 11.44 7.34
N ASP A 130 -7.01 11.65 7.91
CA ASP A 130 -6.52 12.92 8.41
C ASP A 130 -5.79 13.69 7.29
N GLU A 131 -5.13 14.78 7.66
CA GLU A 131 -4.42 15.69 6.76
C GLU A 131 -3.20 15.04 6.08
N LEU A 132 -2.75 13.86 6.54
CA LEU A 132 -1.58 13.17 6.03
C LEU A 132 -1.66 12.95 4.52
N SER A 133 -2.80 12.48 4.00
CA SER A 133 -2.94 12.18 2.58
C SER A 133 -2.74 13.40 1.69
N ILE A 134 -3.26 14.56 2.11
CA ILE A 134 -3.14 15.81 1.33
C ILE A 134 -1.72 16.35 1.43
N TRP A 135 -1.16 16.37 2.64
CA TRP A 135 0.19 16.83 2.87
C TRP A 135 1.23 15.97 2.13
N ALA A 136 1.07 14.64 2.13
CA ALA A 136 1.99 13.73 1.45
C ALA A 136 2.07 14.02 -0.05
N VAL A 137 0.93 14.26 -0.71
CA VAL A 137 0.88 14.63 -2.14
C VAL A 137 1.60 15.96 -2.39
N ALA A 138 1.36 16.97 -1.54
CA ALA A 138 2.06 18.25 -1.65
C ALA A 138 3.57 18.11 -1.43
N LEU A 139 3.98 17.25 -0.48
CA LEU A 139 5.38 16.96 -0.22
C LEU A 139 6.06 16.28 -1.42
N GLN A 140 5.47 15.23 -1.99
CA GLN A 140 5.99 14.58 -3.20
C GLN A 140 6.17 15.56 -4.37
N HIS A 141 5.28 16.54 -4.52
CA HIS A 141 5.43 17.58 -5.56
C HIS A 141 6.57 18.58 -5.29
N SER A 142 6.94 18.78 -4.03
CA SER A 142 7.92 19.80 -3.62
C SER A 142 9.31 19.23 -3.33
N ASP A 143 9.42 17.94 -3.01
CA ASP A 143 10.70 17.25 -2.80
C ASP A 143 10.75 15.98 -3.67
N PRO A 144 11.59 15.94 -4.73
CA PRO A 144 11.64 14.82 -5.67
C PRO A 144 12.16 13.52 -5.05
N ARG A 145 12.70 13.57 -3.83
CA ARG A 145 13.14 12.37 -3.09
C ARG A 145 11.98 11.63 -2.43
N VAL A 146 10.78 12.22 -2.36
CA VAL A 146 9.63 11.65 -1.66
C VAL A 146 8.66 11.03 -2.67
N HIS A 147 8.41 9.74 -2.52
CA HIS A 147 7.47 8.96 -3.32
C HIS A 147 6.35 8.45 -2.42
N VAL A 148 5.10 8.72 -2.79
CA VAL A 148 3.94 8.35 -1.98
C VAL A 148 3.17 7.23 -2.67
N LEU A 149 2.99 6.13 -1.93
CA LEU A 149 2.10 5.03 -2.30
C LEU A 149 0.83 5.19 -1.48
N ARG A 150 -0.30 5.50 -2.13
CA ARG A 150 -1.59 5.65 -1.44
C ARG A 150 -2.42 4.41 -1.63
N VAL A 151 -3.02 3.89 -0.58
CA VAL A 151 -3.94 2.76 -0.70
C VAL A 151 -5.38 3.16 -0.42
N SER A 152 -6.31 2.63 -1.20
CA SER A 152 -7.73 3.01 -1.11
C SER A 152 -8.44 2.44 0.12
N ARG A 153 -7.88 1.39 0.71
CA ARG A 153 -8.35 0.75 1.94
C ARG A 153 -7.15 0.31 2.75
N ALA A 154 -7.30 0.35 4.06
CA ALA A 154 -6.23 -0.09 4.95
C ALA A 154 -5.93 -1.57 4.72
N MET A 155 -4.67 -1.87 4.47
CA MET A 155 -4.12 -3.22 4.38
C MET A 155 -3.35 -3.57 5.66
N GLY A 156 -3.01 -4.85 5.83
CA GLY A 156 -2.15 -5.28 6.94
C GLY A 156 -0.74 -4.71 6.81
N GLU A 157 -0.04 -4.52 7.92
CA GLU A 157 1.30 -3.89 7.93
C GLU A 157 2.30 -4.61 7.02
N ALA A 158 2.31 -5.94 7.02
CA ALA A 158 3.20 -6.72 6.16
C ALA A 158 2.93 -6.44 4.67
N GLU A 159 1.65 -6.36 4.27
CA GLU A 159 1.30 -6.04 2.89
C GLU A 159 1.70 -4.60 2.53
N ALA A 160 1.47 -3.65 3.44
CA ALA A 160 1.83 -2.25 3.25
C ALA A 160 3.35 -2.04 3.15
N ARG A 161 4.13 -2.73 3.98
CA ARG A 161 5.60 -2.69 3.89
C ARG A 161 6.09 -3.34 2.60
N ASN A 162 5.49 -4.45 2.20
CA ASN A 162 5.85 -5.14 0.97
C ASN A 162 5.64 -4.26 -0.28
N ILE A 163 4.56 -3.47 -0.36
CA ILE A 163 4.38 -2.57 -1.50
C ILE A 163 5.43 -1.47 -1.54
N GLY A 164 5.85 -0.93 -0.39
CA GLY A 164 6.93 0.04 -0.36
C GLY A 164 8.30 -0.58 -0.65
N LEU A 165 8.55 -1.83 -0.20
CA LEU A 165 9.75 -2.59 -0.57
C LEU A 165 9.83 -2.79 -2.08
N LYS A 166 8.71 -3.19 -2.71
CA LYS A 166 8.61 -3.34 -4.17
C LYS A 166 8.94 -2.07 -4.95
N GLN A 167 8.79 -0.90 -4.35
CA GLN A 167 9.05 0.38 -4.99
C GLN A 167 10.37 1.02 -4.53
N SER A 168 11.17 0.31 -3.73
CA SER A 168 12.47 0.78 -3.26
C SER A 168 13.57 0.46 -4.29
N LEU A 169 14.47 1.42 -4.51
CA LEU A 169 15.60 1.40 -5.44
C LEU A 169 16.93 1.73 -4.75
N GLY A 170 16.98 1.69 -3.43
CA GLY A 170 18.17 1.97 -2.64
C GLY A 170 18.93 0.71 -2.30
N ARG A 171 20.26 0.80 -2.30
CA ARG A 171 21.15 -0.29 -1.90
C ARG A 171 20.85 -0.82 -0.49
N TYR A 172 20.50 0.08 0.43
CA TYR A 172 20.03 -0.23 1.77
C TYR A 172 18.58 0.22 1.92
N ILE A 173 17.72 -0.66 2.44
CA ILE A 173 16.32 -0.31 2.72
C ILE A 173 16.10 -0.21 4.24
N LEU A 174 15.71 0.98 4.69
CA LEU A 174 15.39 1.26 6.08
C LEU A 174 13.88 1.18 6.27
N LEU A 175 13.42 0.15 6.99
CA LEU A 175 12.01 0.02 7.38
C LEU A 175 11.77 0.80 8.67
N LEU A 176 11.05 1.92 8.57
CA LEU A 176 10.74 2.77 9.71
C LEU A 176 9.24 2.72 10.06
N ASP A 177 8.96 3.00 11.33
CA ASP A 177 7.63 3.36 11.80
C ASP A 177 7.45 4.88 11.71
N SER A 178 6.24 5.36 11.41
CA SER A 178 5.98 6.81 11.31
C SER A 178 6.17 7.55 12.64
N SER A 179 6.19 6.84 13.77
CA SER A 179 6.46 7.39 15.11
C SER A 179 7.93 7.59 15.44
N VAL A 180 8.86 7.13 14.60
CA VAL A 180 10.31 7.29 14.82
C VAL A 180 10.71 8.76 14.71
N GLU A 181 11.44 9.25 15.70
CA GLU A 181 12.03 10.59 15.69
C GLU A 181 13.56 10.49 15.65
N PHE A 182 14.16 11.21 14.70
CA PHE A 182 15.60 11.25 14.55
C PHE A 182 16.19 12.33 15.46
N THR A 183 17.15 11.96 16.29
CA THR A 183 17.86 12.89 17.19
C THR A 183 19.31 13.14 16.75
N GLY A 184 19.75 12.51 15.64
CA GLY A 184 21.12 12.60 15.12
C GLY A 184 21.30 11.85 13.79
N ASP A 185 22.53 11.87 13.29
CA ASP A 185 22.93 11.14 12.08
C ASP A 185 22.98 9.62 12.33
N VAL A 186 22.11 8.89 11.64
CA VAL A 186 22.11 7.43 11.60
C VAL A 186 22.61 6.87 10.25
N PHE A 187 22.74 7.71 9.22
CA PHE A 187 23.10 7.27 7.88
C PHE A 187 24.59 6.97 7.76
N THR A 188 25.45 7.81 8.36
CA THR A 188 26.90 7.57 8.36
C THR A 188 27.33 6.25 8.99
N PRO A 189 26.81 5.82 10.16
CA PRO A 189 27.15 4.50 10.68
C PRO A 189 26.60 3.36 9.80
N LEU A 190 25.40 3.50 9.23
CA LEU A 190 24.80 2.48 8.36
C LEU A 190 25.52 2.33 7.01
N ALA A 191 26.13 3.39 6.49
CA ALA A 191 26.90 3.35 5.25
C ALA A 191 28.21 2.54 5.36
N LYS A 192 28.62 2.15 6.58
CA LYS A 192 29.87 1.42 6.85
C LYS A 192 29.68 -0.10 6.97
N THR A 193 28.45 -0.59 6.79
CA THR A 193 28.09 -2.02 6.86
C THR A 193 28.36 -2.75 5.55
#